data_AF-A0A2A9PGA3-F1
#
_entry.id   AF-A0A2A9PGA3-F1
#
_cell.length_a   1.000
_cell.length_b   1.000
_cell.length_c   1.000
_cell.angle_alpha   90.00
_cell.angle_beta   90.00
_cell.angle_gamma   90.00
#
_symmetry.space_group_name_H-M   'P 1'
#
loop_
_entity.id
_entity.type
_entity.pdbx_description
1 polymer ?
#
loop_
_entity_poly.entity_id
_entity_poly.type
_entity_poly.pdbx_seq_one_letter_code
_entity_poly.pdbx_strand_id
1 'polypeptide(L)'
;MDRRRREEKVGENIQIPSNEDITIACESPNHPNTMRPDWLGIFYSETEYRGENITFRFDDKKRCVNLDDPFVEGYNNKPSRSIRIGCASYDHCTMYQHVNCKGSERTYGKNKGNVKAHRGIKSIRCRQFHNPSSGDS
;
A
#
# COMPACT_ATOMS: atom_id res chain seq x y z
N MET A 1 -17.67 8.79 42.34
CA MET A 1 -17.90 9.83 41.32
C MET A 1 -16.62 10.65 41.25
N ASP A 2 -15.96 10.94 40.14
CA ASP A 2 -16.31 10.82 38.74
C ASP A 2 -15.01 10.75 37.90
N ARG A 3 -15.18 10.25 36.70
CA ARG A 3 -14.23 9.86 35.66
C ARG A 3 -13.37 11.02 35.16
N ARG A 4 -12.11 10.76 34.81
CA ARG A 4 -11.54 11.19 33.51
C ARG A 4 -10.59 10.12 32.96
N ARG A 5 -11.14 9.29 32.07
CA ARG A 5 -10.39 8.61 31.02
C ARG A 5 -9.56 9.66 30.29
N ARG A 6 -8.24 9.44 30.20
CA ARG A 6 -7.45 10.05 29.13
C ARG A 6 -7.85 9.34 27.85
N GLU A 7 -8.72 9.96 27.08
CA GLU A 7 -8.88 9.64 25.67
C GLU A 7 -7.73 10.34 24.95
N GLU A 8 -6.61 9.64 24.80
CA GLU A 8 -5.60 10.00 23.81
C GLU A 8 -6.26 9.89 22.44
N LYS A 9 -6.54 11.04 21.82
CA LYS A 9 -7.01 11.12 20.44
C LYS A 9 -5.94 10.54 19.52
N VAL A 10 -6.17 9.32 19.07
CA VAL A 10 -5.49 8.71 17.92
C VAL A 10 -5.97 9.43 16.66
N GLY A 11 -5.01 9.87 15.84
CA GLY A 11 -5.28 10.31 14.47
C GLY A 11 -4.49 11.55 14.09
N GLU A 12 -3.17 11.41 13.89
CA GLU A 12 -2.48 12.35 12.99
C GLU A 12 -3.16 12.23 11.62
N ASN A 13 -3.74 13.34 11.16
CA ASN A 13 -4.25 13.49 9.80
C ASN A 13 -3.02 13.46 8.87
N ILE A 14 -2.55 12.27 8.50
CA ILE A 14 -1.47 12.13 7.51
C ILE A 14 -2.06 12.59 6.18
N GLN A 15 -1.70 13.80 5.77
CA GLN A 15 -2.11 14.34 4.49
C GLN A 15 -1.39 13.58 3.38
N ILE A 16 -2.09 12.66 2.75
CA ILE A 16 -1.56 11.82 1.67
C ILE A 16 -1.30 12.74 0.46
N PRO A 17 -0.06 12.84 -0.06
CA PRO A 17 0.26 13.69 -1.21
C PRO A 17 -0.58 13.32 -2.45
N SER A 18 -0.73 14.27 -3.37
CA SER A 18 -1.42 14.01 -4.63
C SER A 18 -0.60 13.03 -5.50
N ASN A 19 -1.25 12.39 -6.48
CA ASN A 19 -0.56 11.47 -7.39
C ASN A 19 0.51 12.19 -8.21
N GLU A 20 0.31 13.48 -8.51
CA GLU A 20 1.23 14.29 -9.31
C GLU A 20 2.49 14.62 -8.49
N ASP A 21 2.32 15.01 -7.23
CA ASP A 21 3.44 15.25 -6.29
C ASP A 21 4.29 14.00 -6.10
N ILE A 22 3.64 12.84 -5.96
CA ILE A 22 4.31 11.54 -5.83
C ILE A 22 5.10 11.20 -7.09
N THR A 23 4.50 11.40 -8.27
CA THR A 23 5.15 11.06 -9.55
C THR A 23 6.41 11.91 -9.76
N ILE A 24 6.32 13.23 -9.53
CA ILE A 24 7.46 14.15 -9.65
C ILE A 24 8.59 13.79 -8.69
N ALA A 25 8.26 13.47 -7.43
CA ALA A 25 9.25 13.09 -6.42
C ALA A 25 10.00 11.79 -6.74
N CYS A 26 9.37 10.92 -7.53
CA CYS A 26 9.89 9.60 -7.89
C CYS A 26 10.73 9.57 -9.16
N GLU A 27 10.49 10.52 -10.07
CA GLU A 27 11.11 10.58 -11.39
C GLU A 27 12.17 11.69 -11.50
N SER A 28 12.30 12.58 -10.52
CA SER A 28 13.25 13.70 -10.57
C SER A 28 14.71 13.24 -10.36
N PRO A 29 15.60 13.42 -11.37
CA PRO A 29 17.01 13.07 -11.24
C PRO A 29 17.79 14.03 -10.32
N ASN A 30 17.26 15.23 -10.06
CA ASN A 30 17.92 16.26 -9.24
C ASN A 30 17.46 16.23 -7.77
N HIS A 31 16.35 15.55 -7.47
CA HIS A 31 15.81 15.40 -6.12
C HIS A 31 15.30 13.97 -5.85
N PRO A 32 16.09 12.92 -6.14
CA PRO A 32 15.65 11.56 -5.90
C PRO A 32 15.47 11.38 -4.39
N ASN A 33 14.24 11.06 -3.97
CA ASN A 33 13.84 10.70 -2.60
C ASN A 33 13.59 11.83 -1.58
N THR A 34 13.84 13.11 -1.86
CA THR A 34 13.60 14.17 -0.85
C THR A 34 12.12 14.51 -0.62
N MET A 35 11.23 14.10 -1.52
CA MET A 35 9.77 14.30 -1.43
C MET A 35 8.97 12.99 -1.44
N ARG A 36 9.65 11.85 -1.31
CA ARG A 36 8.99 10.55 -1.36
C ARG A 36 8.10 10.36 -0.13
N PRO A 37 6.88 9.83 -0.28
CA PRO A 37 6.05 9.49 0.87
C PRO A 37 6.77 8.51 1.82
N ASP A 38 6.44 8.59 3.11
CA ASP A 38 6.97 7.72 4.18
C ASP A 38 6.39 6.29 4.17
N TRP A 39 5.75 5.91 3.06
CA TRP A 39 5.09 4.63 2.85
C TRP A 39 5.41 4.05 1.47
N LEU A 40 5.47 2.72 1.39
CA LEU A 40 5.68 1.91 0.19
C LEU A 40 4.37 1.70 -0.58
N GLY A 41 3.26 1.56 0.15
CA GLY A 41 1.94 1.47 -0.44
C GLY A 41 0.83 1.56 0.61
N ILE A 42 -0.38 1.87 0.13
CA ILE A 42 -1.59 1.95 0.95
C ILE A 42 -2.67 1.13 0.27
N PHE A 43 -3.19 0.12 0.98
CA PHE A 43 -4.29 -0.70 0.52
C PHE A 43 -5.59 -0.24 1.18
N TYR A 44 -6.62 0.01 0.39
CA TYR A 44 -7.89 0.59 0.83
C TYR A 44 -9.03 -0.42 0.78
N SER A 45 -9.93 -0.32 1.76
CA SER A 45 -11.13 -1.15 1.87
C SER A 45 -12.22 -0.78 0.86
N GLU A 46 -12.08 0.29 0.08
CA GLU A 46 -12.99 0.63 -1.02
C GLU A 46 -12.25 0.99 -2.32
N THR A 47 -13.01 1.19 -3.40
CA THR A 47 -12.48 1.70 -4.67
C THR A 47 -12.17 3.19 -4.59
N GLU A 48 -11.33 3.65 -5.52
CA GLU A 48 -10.96 5.07 -5.66
C GLU A 48 -10.35 5.68 -4.39
N TYR A 49 -9.56 4.88 -3.66
CA TYR A 49 -8.74 5.28 -2.51
C TYR A 49 -9.57 5.75 -1.31
N ARG A 50 -10.69 5.07 -1.04
CA ARG A 50 -11.64 5.38 0.04
C ARG A 50 -11.71 4.28 1.10
N GLY A 51 -12.35 4.60 2.22
CA GLY A 51 -12.57 3.68 3.33
C GLY A 51 -11.34 3.53 4.24
N GLU A 52 -11.41 2.50 5.09
CA GLU A 52 -10.31 2.07 5.94
C GLU A 52 -9.09 1.65 5.12
N ASN A 53 -7.90 1.74 5.70
CA ASN A 53 -6.68 1.42 4.98
C ASN A 53 -5.61 0.72 5.82
N ILE A 54 -4.76 -0.01 5.11
CA ILE A 54 -3.53 -0.59 5.63
C ILE A 54 -2.37 0.12 4.93
N THR A 55 -1.58 0.84 5.71
CA THR A 55 -0.37 1.52 5.23
C THR A 55 0.85 0.63 5.47
N PHE A 56 1.68 0.47 4.44
CA PHE A 56 2.95 -0.23 4.50
C PHE A 56 4.07 0.79 4.51
N ARG A 57 4.71 0.98 5.66
CA ARG A 57 5.82 1.93 5.83
C ARG A 57 7.16 1.33 5.36
N PHE A 58 8.22 2.12 5.36
CA PHE A 58 9.55 1.68 4.94
C PHE A 58 10.16 0.54 5.78
N ASP A 59 9.88 0.58 7.08
CA ASP A 59 10.23 -0.47 8.05
C ASP A 59 9.45 -1.78 7.76
N ASP A 60 8.27 -1.69 7.15
CA ASP A 60 7.45 -2.82 6.73
C ASP A 60 7.93 -3.53 5.45
N LYS A 61 9.08 -3.15 4.86
CA LYS A 61 9.55 -3.69 3.56
C LYS A 61 9.69 -5.22 3.48
N LYS A 62 9.69 -5.93 4.60
CA LYS A 62 9.67 -7.41 4.66
C LYS A 62 8.37 -7.97 5.26
N ARG A 63 7.49 -7.12 5.80
CA ARG A 63 6.27 -7.53 6.50
C ARG A 63 5.25 -8.07 5.50
N CYS A 64 4.76 -9.26 5.78
CA CYS A 64 3.57 -9.79 5.15
C CYS A 64 2.37 -9.52 6.07
N VAL A 65 1.33 -8.89 5.55
CA VAL A 65 0.11 -8.61 6.29
C VAL A 65 -0.97 -9.58 5.83
N ASN A 66 -1.48 -10.38 6.76
CA ASN A 66 -2.69 -11.17 6.53
C ASN A 66 -3.90 -10.24 6.67
N LEU A 67 -4.85 -10.37 5.76
CA LEU A 67 -6.13 -9.66 5.86
C LEU A 67 -7.03 -10.46 6.79
N ASP A 68 -7.67 -9.79 7.75
CA ASP A 68 -8.61 -10.43 8.68
C ASP A 68 -9.78 -11.07 7.90
N ASP A 69 -10.30 -10.32 6.92
CA ASP A 69 -11.28 -10.83 5.96
C ASP A 69 -10.64 -10.99 4.56
N PRO A 70 -10.78 -12.18 3.91
CA PRO A 70 -10.36 -12.35 2.53
C PRO A 70 -11.04 -11.32 1.62
N PHE A 71 -10.25 -10.58 0.86
CA PHE A 71 -10.78 -9.71 -0.19
C PHE A 71 -11.22 -10.58 -1.38
N VAL A 72 -12.52 -10.87 -1.45
CA VAL A 72 -13.16 -11.49 -2.61
C VAL A 72 -13.89 -10.40 -3.40
N GLU A 73 -13.99 -10.54 -4.73
CA GLU A 73 -14.78 -9.60 -5.51
C GLU A 73 -16.24 -9.55 -5.03
N GLY A 74 -16.84 -8.36 -5.06
CA GLY A 74 -18.24 -8.18 -4.69
C GLY A 74 -19.20 -8.79 -5.71
N TYR A 75 -20.51 -8.64 -5.46
CA TYR A 75 -21.58 -9.08 -6.36
C TYR A 75 -21.28 -8.66 -7.82
N ASN A 76 -21.31 -9.62 -8.75
CA ASN A 76 -20.93 -9.47 -10.18
C ASN A 76 -19.44 -9.19 -10.47
N ASN A 77 -18.50 -9.71 -9.69
CA ASN A 77 -17.05 -9.56 -9.94
C ASN A 77 -16.60 -8.08 -9.96
N LYS A 78 -17.33 -7.22 -9.24
CA LYS A 78 -17.05 -5.79 -9.19
C LYS A 78 -15.80 -5.53 -8.32
N PRO A 79 -14.87 -4.67 -8.78
CA PRO A 79 -13.80 -4.17 -7.93
C PRO A 79 -14.40 -3.53 -6.67
N SER A 80 -13.83 -3.85 -5.51
CA SER A 80 -14.29 -3.31 -4.22
C SER A 80 -13.15 -2.72 -3.39
N ARG A 81 -11.93 -2.70 -3.94
CA ARG A 81 -10.71 -2.26 -3.25
C ARG A 81 -9.84 -1.43 -4.19
N SER A 82 -8.93 -0.66 -3.61
CA SER A 82 -7.95 0.14 -4.34
C SER A 82 -6.59 0.12 -3.66
N ILE A 83 -5.54 0.51 -4.39
CA ILE A 83 -4.18 0.54 -3.86
C ILE A 83 -3.42 1.74 -4.40
N ARG A 84 -2.71 2.44 -3.52
CA ARG A 84 -1.69 3.44 -3.87
C ARG A 84 -0.30 2.86 -3.67
N ILE A 85 0.61 3.23 -4.54
CA ILE A 85 2.02 2.88 -4.50
C ILE A 85 2.80 4.14 -4.19
N GLY A 86 3.68 4.07 -3.19
CA GLY A 86 4.40 5.21 -2.65
C GLY A 86 5.26 5.85 -3.71
N CYS A 87 6.04 5.04 -4.42
CA CYS A 87 6.85 5.53 -5.50
C CYS A 87 6.87 4.53 -6.65
N ALA A 88 6.12 4.79 -7.72
CA ALA A 88 5.90 3.80 -8.80
C ALA A 88 7.19 3.25 -9.45
N SER A 89 8.26 4.05 -9.45
CA SER A 89 9.57 3.67 -9.98
C SER A 89 10.36 2.73 -9.07
N TYR A 90 10.07 2.71 -7.77
CA TYR A 90 10.85 1.98 -6.77
C TYR A 90 10.02 1.08 -5.87
N ASP A 91 8.69 1.17 -5.86
CA ASP A 91 7.83 0.46 -4.92
C ASP A 91 6.85 -0.42 -5.65
N HIS A 92 6.57 -1.55 -5.04
CA HIS A 92 5.51 -2.43 -5.49
C HIS A 92 4.84 -3.11 -4.31
N CYS A 93 3.56 -3.38 -4.49
CA CYS A 93 2.78 -4.18 -3.56
C CYS A 93 2.30 -5.44 -4.26
N THR A 94 2.51 -6.58 -3.64
CA THR A 94 2.09 -7.87 -4.13
C THR A 94 0.99 -8.43 -3.24
N MET A 95 -0.10 -8.86 -3.88
CA MET A 95 -1.25 -9.48 -3.26
C MET A 95 -1.23 -10.98 -3.49
N TYR A 96 -1.63 -11.75 -2.49
CA TYR A 96 -1.51 -13.22 -2.44
C TYR A 96 -2.84 -13.89 -2.11
N GLN A 97 -3.10 -15.04 -2.73
CA GLN A 97 -4.32 -15.84 -2.48
C GLN A 97 -4.32 -16.58 -1.15
N HIS A 98 -3.16 -16.78 -0.52
CA HIS A 98 -3.05 -17.40 0.79
C HIS A 98 -2.44 -16.46 1.82
N VAL A 99 -2.57 -16.83 3.09
CA VAL A 99 -1.90 -16.16 4.21
C VAL A 99 -0.39 -16.30 4.10
N ASN A 100 0.34 -15.40 4.76
CA ASN A 100 1.80 -15.37 4.84
C ASN A 100 2.48 -15.23 3.47
N CYS A 101 1.82 -14.56 2.53
CA CYS A 101 2.34 -14.17 1.22
C CYS A 101 2.78 -15.37 0.37
N LYS A 102 1.85 -16.33 0.23
CA LYS A 102 2.02 -17.59 -0.51
C LYS A 102 0.95 -17.75 -1.60
N GLY A 103 1.23 -18.66 -2.53
CA GLY A 103 0.32 -19.04 -3.61
C GLY A 103 0.40 -18.10 -4.80
N SER A 104 -0.65 -18.12 -5.63
CA SER A 104 -0.73 -17.22 -6.78
C SER A 104 -0.76 -15.76 -6.31
N GLU A 105 -0.03 -14.93 -7.05
CA GLU A 105 0.21 -13.54 -6.70
C GLU A 105 -0.10 -12.57 -7.83
N ARG A 106 -0.31 -11.30 -7.47
CA ARG A 106 -0.41 -10.18 -8.41
C ARG A 106 0.29 -8.97 -7.84
N THR A 107 1.20 -8.39 -8.63
CA THR A 107 2.02 -7.24 -8.23
C THR A 107 1.52 -5.95 -8.88
N TYR A 108 1.52 -4.87 -8.09
CA TYR A 108 1.13 -3.52 -8.48
C TYR A 108 2.33 -2.59 -8.28
N GLY A 109 2.87 -2.05 -9.37
CA GLY A 109 3.92 -1.02 -9.36
C GLY A 109 3.39 0.40 -9.61
N LYS A 110 2.07 0.58 -9.67
CA LYS A 110 1.43 1.90 -9.82
C LYS A 110 0.07 1.92 -9.15
N ASN A 111 -0.44 3.13 -8.92
CA ASN A 111 -1.77 3.34 -8.35
C ASN A 111 -2.85 2.62 -9.15
N LYS A 112 -3.81 2.03 -8.44
CA LYS A 112 -4.94 1.34 -9.04
C LYS A 112 -6.20 1.61 -8.22
N GLY A 113 -7.07 2.47 -8.76
CA GLY A 113 -8.37 2.80 -8.16
C GLY A 113 -9.36 1.63 -8.12
N ASN A 114 -9.11 0.58 -8.92
CA ASN A 114 -9.98 -0.59 -9.03
C ASN A 114 -9.13 -1.88 -9.07
N VAL A 115 -8.97 -2.51 -7.91
CA VAL A 115 -8.29 -3.80 -7.74
C VAL A 115 -9.31 -4.93 -7.88
N LYS A 116 -8.96 -5.96 -8.65
CA LYS A 116 -9.76 -7.17 -8.91
C LYS A 116 -9.11 -8.38 -8.24
N ALA A 117 -9.91 -9.25 -7.64
CA ALA A 117 -9.49 -10.43 -6.88
C ALA A 117 -10.41 -11.64 -7.10
N HIS A 118 -10.48 -12.11 -8.34
CA HIS A 118 -11.30 -13.27 -8.76
C HIS A 118 -11.19 -14.53 -7.87
N ARG A 119 -10.07 -14.73 -7.16
CA ARG A 119 -9.82 -15.93 -6.34
C ARG A 119 -9.66 -15.63 -4.84
N GLY A 120 -9.99 -14.42 -4.41
CA GLY A 120 -9.76 -13.95 -3.05
C GLY A 120 -8.30 -13.58 -2.79
N ILE A 121 -8.05 -12.45 -2.15
CA ILE A 121 -6.73 -12.07 -1.60
C ILE A 121 -6.77 -12.25 -0.10
N LYS A 122 -5.76 -12.88 0.47
CA LYS A 122 -5.64 -13.15 1.91
C LYS A 122 -4.42 -12.51 2.56
N SER A 123 -3.42 -12.12 1.79
CA SER A 123 -2.30 -11.36 2.33
C SER A 123 -1.67 -10.42 1.31
N ILE A 124 -0.98 -9.42 1.81
CA ILE A 124 -0.37 -8.35 1.02
C ILE A 124 1.03 -8.06 1.58
N ARG A 125 1.97 -7.74 0.69
CA ARG A 125 3.30 -7.27 1.05
C ARG A 125 3.73 -6.17 0.09
N CYS A 126 4.23 -5.07 0.64
CA CYS A 126 4.86 -4.01 -0.15
C CYS A 126 6.37 -4.00 0.07
N ARG A 127 7.11 -3.69 -0.99
CA ARG A 127 8.57 -3.68 -0.99
C ARG A 127 9.07 -2.52 -1.82
N GLN A 128 10.22 -2.00 -1.40
CA GLN A 128 11.07 -1.21 -2.28
C GLN A 128 11.82 -2.18 -3.20
N PHE A 129 11.58 -2.08 -4.50
CA PHE A 129 12.48 -2.59 -5.52
C PHE A 129 13.78 -1.78 -5.49
N HIS A 130 14.90 -2.47 -5.32
CA HIS A 130 16.21 -1.86 -5.46
C HIS A 130 16.37 -1.40 -6.92
N ASN A 131 16.65 -0.13 -7.12
CA ASN A 131 17.57 0.23 -8.19
C ASN A 131 18.93 -0.38 -7.76
N PRO A 132 19.56 -1.27 -8.54
CA PRO A 132 20.92 -1.70 -8.24
C PRO A 132 21.85 -0.51 -8.51
N SER A 133 21.99 0.37 -7.52
CA SER A 133 23.00 1.42 -7.50
C SER A 133 23.63 1.48 -6.12
N SER A 134 24.29 0.38 -5.73
CA SER A 134 25.43 0.37 -4.81
C SER A 134 26.21 -0.90 -5.12
N GLY A 135 27.44 -0.73 -5.61
CA GLY A 135 28.18 -1.74 -6.37
C GLY A 135 28.67 -2.97 -5.62
N ASP A 136 29.01 -3.97 -6.43
CA ASP A 136 30.18 -4.83 -6.29
C ASP A 136 30.53 -5.39 -7.69
N SER A 137 31.59 -4.83 -8.28
CA SER A 137 32.44 -5.43 -9.32
C SER A 137 33.81 -4.77 -9.22
#